data_AF-A0A958B0E3-F1
#
_entry.id   AF-A0A958B0E3-F1
#
_cell.length_a   1.000
_cell.length_b   1.000
_cell.length_c   1.000
_cell.angle_alpha   90.00
_cell.angle_beta   90.00
_cell.angle_gamma   90.00
#
_symmetry.space_group_name_H-M   'P 1'
#
loop_
_entity.id
_entity.type
_entity.pdbx_description
1 polymer ?
#
loop_
_entity_poly.entity_id
_entity_poly.type
_entity_poly.pdbx_seq_one_letter_code
_entity_poly.pdbx_strand_id
1 'polypeptide(L)'
;MKLTSFDRFVFVILAAFLGLTGLIVVRGDRVGVRVVSFSPPDGAENVPVRSQIQVAFDRQLILTGNLRALNIEPATSGTAQWDGETLKF
;
A
#
# COMPACT_ATOMS: atom_id res chain seq x y z
N MET A 1 -6.62 47.16 21.32
CA MET A 1 -6.33 46.01 22.21
C MET A 1 -4.85 45.71 22.12
N LYS A 2 -4.09 45.80 23.23
CA LYS A 2 -2.67 45.43 23.27
C LYS A 2 -2.59 43.95 23.60
N LEU A 3 -1.98 43.13 22.74
CA LEU A 3 -1.66 41.74 23.07
C LEU A 3 -0.69 41.73 24.24
N THR A 4 -1.04 41.03 25.31
CA THR A 4 -0.15 40.83 26.46
C THR A 4 0.92 39.77 26.13
N SER A 5 1.97 39.69 26.95
CA SER A 5 2.96 38.62 26.86
C SER A 5 2.33 37.24 27.05
N PHE A 6 1.28 37.15 27.87
CA PHE A 6 0.50 35.93 28.07
C PHE A 6 -0.26 35.51 26.80
N ASP A 7 -0.92 36.45 26.12
CA ASP A 7 -1.66 36.15 24.88
C ASP A 7 -0.72 35.61 23.80
N ARG A 8 0.46 36.22 23.62
CA ARG A 8 1.47 35.73 22.66
C ARG A 8 1.93 34.32 22.98
N PHE A 9 2.13 34.00 24.25
CA PHE A 9 2.53 32.65 24.67
C PHE A 9 1.46 31.62 24.32
N VAL A 10 0.18 31.93 24.56
CA VAL A 10 -0.95 31.07 24.20
C VAL A 10 -1.04 30.85 22.69
N PHE A 11 -0.86 31.89 21.88
CA PHE A 11 -0.88 31.77 20.42
C PHE A 11 0.26 30.89 19.87
N VAL A 12 1.46 30.99 20.44
CA VAL A 12 2.59 30.14 20.04
C VAL A 12 2.30 28.68 20.36
N ILE A 13 1.75 28.40 21.55
CA ILE A 13 1.36 27.03 21.93
C ILE A 13 0.27 26.50 21.01
N LEU A 14 -0.78 27.28 20.72
CA LEU A 14 -1.85 26.86 19.81
C LEU A 14 -1.33 26.61 18.40
N ALA A 15 -0.43 27.47 17.89
CA ALA A 15 0.21 27.29 16.59
C ALA A 15 1.10 26.04 16.57
N ALA A 16 1.83 25.77 17.66
CA ALA A 16 2.66 24.57 17.79
C ALA A 16 1.79 23.30 17.78
N PHE A 17 0.70 23.28 18.54
CA PHE A 17 -0.25 22.16 18.53
C PHE A 17 -0.88 21.97 17.16
N LEU A 18 -1.40 23.02 16.52
CA LEU A 18 -1.95 22.94 15.17
C LEU A 18 -0.93 22.42 14.15
N GLY A 19 0.32 22.89 14.24
CA GLY A 19 1.41 22.41 13.40
C GLY A 19 1.73 20.93 13.61
N LEU A 20 1.79 20.47 14.87
CA LEU A 20 2.01 19.07 15.22
C LEU A 20 0.87 18.17 14.73
N THR A 21 -0.39 18.56 14.96
CA THR A 21 -1.56 17.81 14.50
C THR A 21 -1.60 17.75 12.98
N GLY A 22 -1.35 18.89 12.30
CA GLY A 22 -1.26 18.94 10.85
C GLY A 22 -0.14 18.05 10.30
N LEU A 23 1.02 18.04 10.95
CA LEU A 23 2.14 17.17 10.57
C LEU A 23 1.78 15.69 10.67
N ILE A 24 1.05 15.28 11.71
CA ILE A 24 0.56 13.90 11.88
C ILE A 24 -0.43 13.53 10.78
N VAL A 25 -1.39 14.42 10.48
CA VAL A 25 -2.38 14.20 9.42
C VAL A 25 -1.72 14.09 8.05
N VAL A 26 -0.74 14.95 7.74
CA VAL A 26 0.00 14.92 6.46
C VAL A 26 0.92 13.70 6.34
N ARG A 27 1.52 13.25 7.46
CA ARG A 27 2.29 12.00 7.49
C ARG A 27 1.41 10.81 7.13
N GLY A 28 0.15 10.86 7.56
CA GLY A 28 -0.93 10.00 7.10
C GLY A 28 -0.75 8.51 7.41
N ASP A 29 -1.71 7.72 6.95
CA ASP A 29 -1.76 6.28 7.11
C ASP A 29 -1.03 5.59 5.94
N ARG A 30 0.21 5.17 6.17
CA ARG A 30 1.07 4.52 5.15
C ARG A 30 0.98 3.00 5.16
N VAL A 31 -0.06 2.42 5.74
CA VAL A 31 -0.28 0.96 5.67
C VAL A 31 -1.08 0.61 4.42
N GLY A 32 -0.45 0.77 3.26
CA GLY A 32 -0.92 0.15 2.02
C GLY A 32 -0.64 -1.36 2.03
N VAL A 33 -1.42 -2.12 1.27
CA VAL A 33 -1.14 -3.54 1.02
C VAL A 33 0.21 -3.67 0.31
N ARG A 34 1.04 -4.61 0.75
CA ARG A 34 2.39 -4.84 0.25
C ARG A 34 2.52 -6.26 -0.30
N VAL A 35 3.20 -6.39 -1.42
CA VAL A 35 3.62 -7.70 -1.93
C VAL A 35 4.71 -8.27 -1.02
N VAL A 36 4.51 -9.49 -0.51
CA VAL A 36 5.46 -10.18 0.36
C VAL A 36 6.34 -11.17 -0.41
N SER A 37 5.80 -11.81 -1.45
CA SER A 37 6.57 -12.77 -2.26
C SER A 37 6.00 -12.98 -3.66
N PHE A 38 6.88 -13.43 -4.55
CA PHE A 38 6.56 -13.91 -5.90
C PHE A 38 6.94 -15.39 -6.03
N SER A 39 6.12 -16.15 -6.74
CA SER A 39 6.46 -17.50 -7.17
C SER A 39 6.10 -17.67 -8.64
N PRO A 40 7.03 -18.10 -9.51
CA PRO A 40 8.45 -18.28 -9.23
C PRO A 40 9.14 -16.97 -8.77
N PRO A 41 10.25 -17.06 -8.02
CA PRO A 41 11.08 -15.89 -7.72
C PRO A 41 11.63 -15.24 -9.00
N ASP A 42 11.98 -13.96 -8.90
CA ASP A 42 12.65 -13.26 -10.00
C ASP A 42 13.97 -13.95 -10.38
N GLY A 43 14.25 -14.05 -11.67
CA GLY A 43 15.41 -14.76 -12.20
C GLY A 43 15.42 -16.28 -11.97
N ALA A 44 14.30 -16.90 -11.59
CA ALA A 44 14.25 -18.34 -11.40
C ALA A 44 14.52 -19.10 -12.71
N GLU A 45 15.48 -20.03 -12.66
CA GLU A 45 15.81 -20.94 -13.75
C GLU A 45 15.10 -22.30 -13.57
N ASN A 46 15.02 -23.09 -14.65
CA ASN A 46 14.45 -24.45 -14.65
C ASN A 46 13.01 -24.53 -14.10
N VAL A 47 12.24 -23.45 -14.25
CA VAL A 47 10.82 -23.41 -13.86
C VAL A 47 10.00 -24.32 -14.78
N PRO A 48 9.18 -25.25 -14.24
CA PRO A 48 8.27 -26.05 -15.06
C PRO A 48 7.31 -25.17 -15.88
N VAL A 49 7.07 -25.52 -17.14
CA VAL A 49 6.23 -24.73 -18.07
C VAL A 49 4.77 -24.56 -17.60
N ARG A 50 4.30 -25.44 -16.71
CA ARG A 50 2.95 -25.40 -16.13
C ARG A 50 2.90 -24.75 -14.74
N SER A 51 3.98 -24.11 -14.32
CA SER A 51 4.02 -23.43 -13.02
C SER A 51 3.06 -22.24 -13.03
N GLN A 52 2.30 -22.10 -11.95
CA GLN A 52 1.43 -20.94 -11.76
C GLN A 52 2.24 -19.73 -11.31
N ILE A 53 1.84 -18.55 -11.79
CA ILE A 53 2.40 -17.28 -11.31
C ILE A 53 1.60 -16.90 -10.07
N GLN A 54 2.28 -16.69 -8.94
CA GLN A 54 1.67 -16.34 -7.68
C GLN A 54 2.29 -15.08 -7.10
N VAL A 55 1.44 -14.18 -6.63
CA VAL A 55 1.82 -12.96 -5.92
C VAL A 55 1.11 -12.97 -4.57
N ALA A 56 1.87 -13.10 -3.48
CA ALA A 56 1.32 -13.07 -2.14
C ALA A 56 1.42 -11.66 -1.57
N PHE A 57 0.37 -11.24 -0.86
CA PHE A 57 0.27 -9.95 -0.19
C PHE A 57 0.30 -10.13 1.33
N ASP A 58 0.64 -9.07 2.06
CA ASP A 58 0.71 -9.09 3.53
C ASP A 58 -0.66 -9.20 4.20
N ARG A 59 -1.72 -8.89 3.46
CA ARG A 59 -3.12 -8.84 3.90
C ARG A 59 -4.07 -9.15 2.74
N GLN A 60 -5.23 -9.70 3.07
CA GLN A 60 -6.31 -9.89 2.10
C GLN A 60 -6.76 -8.57 1.46
N LEU A 61 -6.83 -8.56 0.13
CA LEU A 61 -7.35 -7.44 -0.65
C LEU A 61 -8.87 -7.54 -0.78
N ILE A 62 -9.60 -6.60 -0.17
CA ILE A 62 -11.03 -6.42 -0.42
C ILE A 62 -11.19 -5.51 -1.62
N LEU A 63 -11.29 -6.11 -2.80
CA LEU A 63 -11.50 -5.39 -4.05
C LEU A 63 -12.99 -5.29 -4.34
N THR A 64 -13.48 -4.07 -4.55
CA THR A 64 -14.80 -3.84 -5.12
C THR A 64 -14.74 -4.11 -6.62
N GLY A 65 -15.16 -5.31 -7.04
CA GLY A 65 -15.23 -5.74 -8.45
C GLY A 65 -14.09 -6.64 -8.90
N ASN A 66 -13.93 -6.81 -10.22
CA ASN A 66 -12.95 -7.72 -10.83
C ASN A 66 -11.61 -7.05 -11.17
N LEU A 67 -11.24 -6.00 -10.44
CA LEU A 67 -9.99 -5.28 -10.73
C LEU A 67 -8.79 -6.17 -10.36
N ARG A 68 -8.08 -6.64 -11.38
CA ARG A 68 -6.82 -7.38 -11.27
C ARG A 68 -5.82 -6.68 -12.18
N ALA A 69 -5.01 -5.79 -11.59
CA ALA A 69 -3.95 -5.11 -12.33
C ALA A 69 -2.77 -6.08 -12.49
N LEU A 70 -2.90 -7.04 -13.41
CA LEU A 70 -1.84 -7.97 -13.77
C LEU A 70 -1.44 -7.72 -15.22
N ASN A 71 -0.16 -7.41 -15.44
CA ASN A 71 0.43 -7.31 -16.76
C ASN A 71 1.36 -8.51 -16.97
N ILE A 72 1.19 -9.23 -18.07
CA ILE A 72 1.99 -10.40 -18.40
C ILE A 72 2.63 -10.17 -19.76
N GLU A 73 3.94 -10.34 -19.80
CA GLU A 73 4.74 -10.23 -21.01
C GLU A 73 5.63 -11.48 -21.16
N PRO A 74 5.57 -12.19 -22.31
CA PRO A 74 4.66 -11.97 -23.44
C PRO A 74 3.19 -12.24 -23.08
N ALA A 75 2.28 -11.50 -23.72
CA ALA A 75 0.85 -11.68 -23.50
C ALA A 75 0.43 -13.13 -23.80
N THR A 76 -0.22 -13.76 -22.82
CA THR A 76 -0.70 -15.15 -22.92
C THR A 76 -2.11 -15.27 -22.37
N SER A 77 -2.86 -16.27 -22.86
CA SER A 77 -4.20 -16.56 -22.36
C SER A 77 -4.13 -17.25 -21.00
N GLY A 78 -4.89 -16.74 -20.03
CA GLY A 78 -5.04 -17.34 -18.71
C GLY A 78 -6.05 -16.57 -17.88
N THR A 79 -6.32 -17.04 -16.66
CA THR A 79 -7.28 -16.40 -15.75
C THR A 79 -6.61 -16.14 -14.42
N ALA A 80 -6.37 -14.87 -14.11
CA ALA A 80 -5.94 -14.49 -12.78
C ALA A 80 -7.08 -14.76 -11.78
N GLN A 81 -6.83 -15.33 -10.61
CA GLN A 81 -7.81 -15.62 -9.56
C GLN A 81 -7.24 -15.27 -8.19
N TRP A 82 -8.11 -14.78 -7.30
CA TRP A 82 -7.75 -14.53 -5.91
C TRP A 82 -7.96 -15.79 -5.08
N ASP A 83 -6.96 -16.17 -4.31
CA ASP A 83 -7.00 -17.21 -3.29
C ASP A 83 -6.51 -16.62 -1.96
N GLY A 84 -7.47 -16.14 -1.16
CA GLY A 84 -7.19 -15.38 0.06
C GLY A 84 -6.34 -14.13 -0.21
N GLU A 85 -5.11 -14.14 0.28
CA GLU A 85 -4.13 -13.05 0.16
C GLU A 85 -3.20 -13.23 -1.04
N THR A 86 -3.45 -14.22 -1.89
CA THR A 86 -2.60 -14.56 -3.04
C THR A 86 -3.35 -14.39 -4.36
N LEU A 87 -2.76 -13.69 -5.31
CA LEU A 87 -3.20 -13.67 -6.71
C LEU A 87 -2.49 -14.79 -7.46
N LYS A 88 -3.24 -15.66 -8.14
CA LYS A 88 -2.73 -16.78 -8.95
C LYS A 88 -3.09 -16.58 -10.42
N PHE A 89 -2.20 -16.88 -11.35
CA PHE A 89 -2.46 -16.90 -12.80
C PHE A 89 -1.95 -18.20 -13.42
#